data_AF-A0A4Y8MHL6-F1
#
_entry.id   AF-A0A4Y8MHL6-F1
#
_cell.length_a   1.000
_cell.length_b   1.000
_cell.length_c   1.000
_cell.angle_alpha   90.00
_cell.angle_beta   90.00
_cell.angle_gamma   90.00
#
_symmetry.space_group_name_H-M   'P 1'
#
loop_
_entity.id
_entity.type
_entity.pdbx_description
1 polymer ?
#
loop_
_entity_poly.entity_id
_entity_poly.type
_entity_poly.pdbx_seq_one_letter_code
_entity_poly.pdbx_strand_id
1 'polypeptide(L)'
;MQNGKTSSPDRRPNGRGLVPGFVTKGSLPPTDANAGQMVPFDPLDELVFSMQDPKAATRDKIAAAARDVFGGGAETTELVANLVEHMMAVSESREKVVSELIILGGHLQQMMTMAINHHTGLVGDTPKSQRRGAQLCFAFFERAMKLTRASAYNYMRCHMKFADKAEAVQMFSFGELRILAADDVTDEQIEAVVKQKQATPDMSREDVAKLVKALRLKEEEIADKETHVANIEGLLADSKLALDQSARENGHLKHTIADHERAILEQEKSIATLSEMLAKNSAGYPALEKALADKNKEYKELADKFMALESAPPKVERVEVPVETLPPSYTSLKEALDGLSSQLDEKLREKQLLDARKAELEASLRESQAALDARIAVKNAVADLTTSWASIAAKMATVQLAVQASADPTEFNSTLQAIAATMRKYVSEIEAALQRTQG
;
A
#
# COMPACT_ATOMS: atom_id res chain seq x y z
N MET A 1 12.95 42.05 -19.52
CA MET A 1 14.05 41.16 -19.94
C MET A 1 13.47 39.76 -20.09
N GLN A 2 13.20 39.34 -21.33
CA GLN A 2 13.28 37.95 -21.83
C GLN A 2 12.82 37.96 -23.29
N ASN A 3 13.82 38.05 -24.18
CA ASN A 3 13.73 37.63 -25.58
C ASN A 3 13.87 36.09 -25.59
N GLY A 4 13.35 35.31 -26.53
CA GLY A 4 12.67 35.61 -27.77
C GLY A 4 12.41 34.27 -28.48
N LYS A 5 11.21 34.13 -29.03
CA LYS A 5 10.85 33.09 -30.00
C LYS A 5 11.30 33.55 -31.39
N THR A 6 11.99 32.71 -32.15
CA THR A 6 12.07 32.78 -33.62
C THR A 6 12.27 31.34 -34.13
N SER A 7 11.32 30.77 -34.86
CA SER A 7 11.00 30.98 -36.29
C SER A 7 11.89 30.11 -37.20
N SER A 8 11.26 29.10 -37.78
CA SER A 8 11.74 28.27 -38.89
C SER A 8 11.21 28.85 -40.20
N PRO A 9 11.98 28.81 -41.30
CA PRO A 9 11.37 28.88 -42.64
C PRO A 9 11.88 27.81 -43.63
N ASP A 10 10.89 27.25 -44.34
CA ASP A 10 10.75 26.98 -45.78
C ASP A 10 11.82 26.31 -46.68
N ARG A 11 11.37 25.17 -47.25
CA ARG A 11 11.21 24.78 -48.68
C ARG A 11 12.24 25.17 -49.78
N ARG A 12 12.89 24.11 -50.34
CA ARG A 12 13.02 23.60 -51.75
C ARG A 12 13.54 24.56 -52.88
N PRO A 13 14.09 24.10 -54.05
CA PRO A 13 13.76 22.87 -54.81
C PRO A 13 14.89 22.16 -55.64
N ASN A 14 14.46 21.08 -56.32
CA ASN A 14 15.13 20.25 -57.34
C ASN A 14 15.86 21.00 -58.48
N GLY A 15 16.93 20.38 -59.00
CA GLY A 15 17.52 20.67 -60.30
C GLY A 15 18.16 19.43 -60.95
N ARG A 16 17.69 19.08 -62.15
CA ARG A 16 18.10 17.97 -63.03
C ARG A 16 19.55 18.10 -63.55
N GLY A 17 20.17 16.97 -63.86
CA GLY A 17 21.32 16.87 -64.75
C GLY A 17 21.51 15.45 -65.31
N LEU A 18 20.86 15.14 -66.43
CA LEU A 18 21.19 14.00 -67.29
C LEU A 18 22.42 14.35 -68.13
N VAL A 19 23.36 13.40 -68.28
CA VAL A 19 24.31 13.37 -69.40
C VAL A 19 24.40 11.93 -69.94
N PRO A 20 24.18 11.69 -71.24
CA PRO A 20 24.25 10.36 -71.84
C PRO A 20 25.55 10.12 -72.65
N GLY A 21 25.99 8.86 -72.69
CA GLY A 21 26.79 8.30 -73.78
C GLY A 21 28.17 7.78 -73.38
N PHE A 22 28.34 6.45 -73.37
CA PHE A 22 29.01 5.72 -74.46
C PHE A 22 28.99 4.22 -74.16
N VAL A 23 28.58 3.44 -75.16
CA VAL A 23 28.55 1.97 -75.16
C VAL A 23 29.84 1.48 -75.80
N THR A 24 30.55 0.56 -75.15
CA THR A 24 31.38 -0.43 -75.86
C THR A 24 31.18 -1.81 -75.21
N LYS A 25 30.73 -2.76 -76.04
CA LYS A 25 30.60 -4.18 -75.72
C LYS A 25 31.99 -4.81 -75.67
N GLY A 26 32.29 -5.49 -74.57
CA GLY A 26 33.42 -6.42 -74.46
C GLY A 26 33.15 -7.43 -73.35
N SER A 27 32.80 -8.66 -73.76
CA SER A 27 32.99 -9.93 -73.03
C SER A 27 32.86 -9.91 -71.49
N LEU A 28 31.67 -10.23 -70.97
CA LEU A 28 31.45 -10.55 -69.55
C LEU A 28 32.16 -11.87 -69.17
N PRO A 29 33.02 -11.90 -68.14
CA PRO A 29 33.26 -13.09 -67.33
C PRO A 29 32.04 -13.33 -66.41
N PRO A 30 31.84 -14.54 -65.87
CA PRO A 30 30.67 -14.83 -65.03
C PRO A 30 30.69 -13.93 -63.80
N THR A 31 29.60 -13.20 -63.59
CA THR A 31 29.42 -12.29 -62.46
C THR A 31 29.29 -13.13 -61.18
N ASP A 32 30.35 -13.22 -60.40
CA ASP A 32 30.25 -13.57 -58.99
C ASP A 32 29.43 -12.46 -58.31
N ALA A 33 28.17 -12.77 -58.02
CA ALA A 33 27.20 -11.87 -57.39
C ALA A 33 27.51 -11.55 -55.92
N ASN A 34 28.78 -11.66 -55.48
CA ASN A 34 29.26 -11.29 -54.15
C ASN A 34 30.49 -10.35 -54.17
N ALA A 35 30.89 -9.83 -55.33
CA ALA A 35 31.94 -8.82 -55.41
C ALA A 35 31.37 -7.42 -55.11
N GLY A 36 31.13 -7.09 -53.84
CA GLY A 36 30.64 -5.76 -53.48
C GLY A 36 30.25 -5.49 -52.02
N GLN A 37 30.30 -6.47 -51.12
CA GLN A 37 30.39 -6.14 -49.69
C GLN A 37 31.87 -6.06 -49.35
N MET A 38 32.46 -4.86 -49.43
CA MET A 38 33.55 -4.54 -48.52
C MET A 38 32.95 -4.65 -47.11
N VAL A 39 33.09 -5.83 -46.52
CA VAL A 39 32.99 -5.98 -45.07
C VAL A 39 33.97 -4.94 -44.52
N PRO A 40 33.53 -4.03 -43.63
CA PRO A 40 34.43 -3.08 -43.02
C PRO A 40 35.60 -3.87 -42.43
N PHE A 41 36.81 -3.59 -42.92
CA PHE A 41 38.03 -4.12 -42.33
C PHE A 41 38.07 -3.62 -40.89
N ASP A 42 37.79 -4.51 -39.95
CA ASP A 42 37.95 -4.26 -38.53
C ASP A 42 39.36 -4.69 -38.12
N PRO A 43 40.25 -3.76 -37.73
CA PRO A 43 41.59 -4.08 -37.26
C PRO A 43 41.61 -4.93 -35.96
N LEU A 44 40.44 -5.33 -35.44
CA LEU A 44 40.30 -6.33 -34.38
C LEU A 44 40.33 -7.79 -34.90
N ASP A 45 40.15 -8.06 -36.19
CA ASP A 45 40.18 -9.42 -36.75
C ASP A 45 41.60 -9.95 -37.03
N GLU A 46 42.63 -9.08 -37.00
CA GLU A 46 43.99 -9.45 -37.41
C GLU A 46 44.79 -10.23 -36.35
N LEU A 47 44.25 -10.38 -35.13
CA LEU A 47 44.81 -11.23 -34.07
C LEU A 47 43.75 -12.08 -33.36
N VAL A 48 42.49 -11.99 -33.79
CA VAL A 48 41.46 -12.93 -33.38
C VAL A 48 41.63 -14.12 -34.31
N PHE A 49 42.40 -15.11 -33.86
CA PHE A 49 42.03 -16.47 -34.19
C PHE A 49 40.53 -16.55 -33.90
N SER A 50 39.68 -16.58 -34.92
CA SER A 50 38.29 -17.00 -34.80
C SER A 50 38.35 -18.49 -34.46
N MET A 51 38.78 -18.76 -33.23
CA MET A 51 38.82 -20.11 -32.71
C MET A 51 37.37 -20.48 -32.52
N GLN A 52 36.79 -21.07 -33.56
CA GLN A 52 35.75 -22.07 -33.37
C GLN A 52 36.16 -22.97 -32.21
N ASP A 53 35.15 -23.42 -31.48
CA ASP A 53 35.29 -24.27 -30.31
C ASP A 53 36.45 -25.27 -30.51
N PRO A 54 37.48 -25.26 -29.65
CA PRO A 54 38.61 -26.16 -29.81
C PRO A 54 38.19 -27.64 -29.92
N LYS A 55 37.04 -28.00 -29.31
CA LYS A 55 36.46 -29.35 -29.33
C LYS A 55 35.53 -29.64 -30.50
N ALA A 56 35.18 -28.66 -31.34
CA ALA A 56 34.37 -28.92 -32.53
C ALA A 56 35.10 -29.80 -33.57
N ALA A 57 36.44 -29.78 -33.56
CA ALA A 57 37.29 -30.55 -34.45
C ALA A 57 37.55 -31.96 -33.90
N THR A 58 36.62 -32.90 -34.13
CA THR A 58 36.85 -34.32 -33.82
C THR A 58 37.56 -35.03 -34.97
N ARG A 59 38.34 -36.08 -34.65
CA ARG A 59 39.06 -36.90 -35.63
C ARG A 59 38.12 -37.37 -36.77
N ASP A 60 36.91 -37.75 -36.42
CA ASP A 60 35.89 -38.22 -37.38
C ASP A 60 35.32 -37.09 -38.25
N LYS A 61 35.02 -35.91 -37.68
CA LYS A 61 34.55 -34.75 -38.44
C LYS A 61 35.64 -34.27 -39.42
N ILE A 62 36.90 -34.24 -38.98
CA ILE A 62 38.05 -33.88 -39.82
C ILE A 62 38.27 -34.91 -40.92
N ALA A 63 38.19 -36.20 -40.60
CA ALA A 63 38.34 -37.27 -41.59
C ALA A 63 37.19 -37.28 -42.61
N ALA A 64 35.96 -36.99 -42.18
CA ALA A 64 34.82 -36.83 -43.08
C ALA A 64 35.01 -35.64 -44.02
N ALA A 65 35.40 -34.47 -43.50
CA ALA A 65 35.69 -33.29 -44.30
C ALA A 65 36.85 -33.52 -45.28
N ALA A 66 37.93 -34.19 -44.84
CA ALA A 66 39.05 -34.52 -45.71
C ALA A 66 38.64 -35.47 -46.84
N ARG A 67 37.79 -36.47 -46.57
CA ARG A 67 37.27 -37.38 -47.61
C ARG A 67 36.28 -36.69 -48.56
N ASP A 68 35.52 -35.71 -48.08
CA ASP A 68 34.62 -34.91 -48.91
C ASP A 68 35.39 -34.02 -49.89
N VAL A 69 36.47 -33.39 -49.42
CA VAL A 69 37.31 -32.48 -50.22
C VAL A 69 38.25 -33.22 -51.16
N PHE A 70 38.92 -34.28 -50.68
CA PHE A 70 39.99 -34.97 -51.43
C PHE A 70 39.57 -36.33 -51.99
N GLY A 71 38.35 -36.80 -51.71
CA GLY A 71 37.85 -38.11 -52.12
C GLY A 71 38.20 -39.24 -51.14
N GLY A 72 37.37 -40.29 -51.14
CA GLY A 72 37.48 -41.45 -50.23
C GLY A 72 38.15 -42.69 -50.81
N GLY A 73 38.98 -42.54 -51.86
CA GLY A 73 39.65 -43.66 -52.52
C GLY A 73 40.79 -44.27 -51.70
N ALA A 74 41.20 -45.50 -52.07
CA ALA A 74 42.36 -46.15 -51.43
C ALA A 74 43.65 -45.32 -51.59
N GLU A 75 43.79 -44.59 -52.70
CA GLU A 75 44.94 -43.73 -53.01
C GLU A 75 45.05 -42.49 -52.10
N THR A 76 43.93 -41.99 -51.57
CA THR A 76 43.90 -40.80 -50.72
C THR A 76 43.88 -41.14 -49.23
N THR A 77 43.90 -42.42 -48.86
CA THR A 77 43.76 -42.86 -47.47
C THR A 77 44.94 -42.43 -46.59
N GLU A 78 46.17 -42.51 -47.09
CA GLU A 78 47.36 -42.04 -46.37
C GLU A 78 47.39 -40.52 -46.24
N LEU A 79 47.00 -39.80 -47.31
CA LEU A 79 46.87 -38.34 -47.30
C LEU A 79 45.83 -37.88 -46.27
N VAL A 80 44.65 -38.52 -46.24
CA VAL A 80 43.58 -38.22 -45.27
C VAL A 80 44.06 -38.48 -43.83
N ALA A 81 44.80 -39.56 -43.59
CA ALA A 81 45.36 -39.84 -42.26
C ALA A 81 46.34 -38.75 -41.80
N ASN A 82 47.28 -38.35 -42.67
CA ASN A 82 48.24 -37.29 -42.37
C ASN A 82 47.55 -35.92 -42.16
N LEU A 83 46.56 -35.58 -42.98
CA LEU A 83 45.78 -34.35 -42.83
C LEU A 83 45.01 -34.33 -41.51
N VAL A 84 44.41 -35.46 -41.12
CA VAL A 84 43.73 -35.60 -39.84
C VAL A 84 44.69 -35.37 -38.68
N GLU A 85 45.89 -35.97 -38.70
CA GLU A 85 46.88 -35.79 -37.64
C GLU A 85 47.37 -34.34 -37.53
N HIS A 86 47.67 -33.69 -38.67
CA HIS A 86 48.05 -32.28 -38.66
C HIS A 86 46.94 -31.37 -38.16
N MET A 87 45.68 -31.63 -38.53
CA MET A 87 44.53 -30.84 -38.08
C MET A 87 44.22 -31.04 -36.59
N MET A 88 44.47 -32.24 -36.05
CA MET A 88 44.41 -32.47 -34.60
C MET A 88 45.49 -31.66 -33.87
N ALA A 89 46.73 -31.66 -34.37
CA ALA A 89 47.81 -30.84 -33.79
C ALA A 89 47.50 -29.32 -33.86
N VAL A 90 46.80 -28.87 -34.91
CA VAL A 90 46.31 -27.49 -35.01
C VAL A 90 45.24 -27.19 -33.96
N SER A 91 44.31 -28.12 -33.69
CA SER A 91 43.32 -27.98 -32.61
C SER A 91 43.98 -27.87 -31.22
N GLU A 92 44.94 -28.74 -30.91
CA GLU A 92 45.68 -28.65 -29.63
C GLU A 92 46.48 -27.35 -29.50
N SER A 93 47.07 -26.87 -30.59
CA SER A 93 47.77 -25.58 -30.62
C SER A 93 46.82 -24.42 -30.33
N ARG A 94 45.60 -24.47 -30.87
CA ARG A 94 44.54 -23.48 -30.59
C ARG A 94 44.17 -23.42 -29.11
N GLU A 95 43.97 -24.55 -28.45
CA GLU A 95 43.71 -24.61 -27.01
C GLU A 95 44.81 -23.91 -26.20
N LYS A 96 46.08 -24.21 -26.53
CA LYS A 96 47.25 -23.59 -25.89
C LYS A 96 47.23 -22.07 -26.08
N VAL A 97 46.94 -21.59 -27.29
CA VAL A 97 46.84 -20.14 -27.54
C VAL A 97 45.76 -19.50 -26.67
N VAL A 98 44.59 -20.11 -26.48
CA VAL A 98 43.56 -19.56 -25.57
C VAL A 98 44.10 -19.44 -24.15
N SER A 99 44.76 -20.47 -23.62
CA SER A 99 45.36 -20.41 -22.28
C SER A 99 46.44 -19.33 -22.17
N GLU A 100 47.29 -19.17 -23.19
CA GLU A 100 48.32 -18.12 -23.22
C GLU A 100 47.71 -16.72 -23.28
N LEU A 101 46.58 -16.52 -23.96
CA LEU A 101 45.86 -15.23 -23.96
C LEU A 101 45.30 -14.88 -22.59
N ILE A 102 44.89 -15.88 -21.79
CA ILE A 102 44.49 -15.67 -20.39
C ILE A 102 45.71 -15.28 -19.54
N ILE A 103 46.83 -15.99 -19.69
CA ILE A 103 48.09 -15.68 -18.98
C ILE A 103 48.60 -14.27 -19.33
N LEU A 104 48.54 -13.90 -20.62
CA LEU A 104 48.85 -12.55 -21.10
C LEU A 104 48.02 -11.49 -20.37
N GLY A 105 46.73 -11.74 -20.18
CA GLY A 105 45.85 -10.89 -19.38
C GLY A 105 46.35 -10.68 -17.94
N GLY A 106 46.90 -11.72 -17.33
CA GLY A 106 47.51 -11.65 -15.99
C GLY A 106 48.74 -10.76 -15.95
N HIS A 107 49.63 -10.86 -16.94
CA HIS A 107 50.78 -9.96 -17.04
C HIS A 107 50.38 -8.50 -17.26
N LEU A 108 49.38 -8.25 -18.11
CA LEU A 108 48.83 -6.91 -18.32
C LEU A 108 48.23 -6.34 -17.03
N GLN A 109 47.50 -7.16 -16.26
CA GLN A 109 46.92 -6.77 -14.98
C GLN A 109 48.01 -6.43 -13.95
N GLN A 110 49.07 -7.25 -13.86
CA GLN A 110 50.21 -6.97 -12.97
C GLN A 110 50.89 -5.65 -13.32
N MET A 111 51.15 -5.40 -14.61
CA MET A 111 51.70 -4.12 -15.07
C MET A 111 50.78 -2.93 -14.76
N MET A 112 49.46 -3.12 -14.90
CA MET A 112 48.48 -2.11 -14.52
C MET A 112 48.57 -1.77 -13.04
N THR A 113 48.61 -2.76 -12.17
CA THR A 113 48.76 -2.59 -10.72
C THR A 113 50.09 -1.89 -10.38
N MET A 114 51.20 -2.29 -11.00
CA MET A 114 52.50 -1.66 -10.80
C MET A 114 52.49 -0.18 -11.20
N ALA A 115 51.90 0.16 -12.35
CA ALA A 115 51.82 1.53 -12.83
C ALA A 115 50.94 2.41 -11.94
N ILE A 116 49.81 1.87 -11.47
CA ILE A 116 48.94 2.56 -10.50
C ILE A 116 49.69 2.82 -9.21
N ASN A 117 50.29 1.78 -8.61
CA ASN A 117 51.01 1.89 -7.34
C ASN A 117 52.21 2.84 -7.42
N HIS A 118 52.94 2.82 -8.54
CA HIS A 118 54.04 3.75 -8.76
C HIS A 118 53.54 5.20 -8.79
N HIS A 119 52.43 5.47 -9.49
CA HIS A 119 51.91 6.83 -9.61
C HIS A 119 51.24 7.34 -8.32
N THR A 120 50.48 6.48 -7.62
CA THR A 120 49.89 6.82 -6.32
C THR A 120 50.96 7.01 -5.24
N GLY A 121 52.06 6.25 -5.29
CA GLY A 121 53.21 6.44 -4.40
C GLY A 121 53.91 7.79 -4.56
N LEU A 122 53.84 8.41 -5.74
CA LEU A 122 54.46 9.72 -6.01
C LEU A 122 53.57 10.91 -5.64
N VAL A 123 52.25 10.80 -5.88
CA VAL A 123 51.32 11.96 -5.84
C VAL A 123 50.26 11.81 -4.73
N GLY A 124 50.28 10.69 -4.00
CA GLY A 124 49.29 10.34 -2.99
C GLY A 124 48.13 9.52 -3.55
N ASP A 125 47.57 8.63 -2.72
CA ASP A 125 46.50 7.72 -3.14
C ASP A 125 45.15 8.43 -3.20
N THR A 126 44.72 8.72 -4.42
CA THR A 126 43.42 9.32 -4.73
C THR A 126 42.81 8.67 -5.97
N PRO A 127 41.47 8.65 -6.13
CA PRO A 127 40.84 8.11 -7.33
C PRO A 127 41.32 8.78 -8.63
N LYS A 128 41.69 10.06 -8.57
CA LYS A 128 42.26 10.79 -9.73
C LYS A 128 43.67 10.28 -10.08
N SER A 129 44.53 10.07 -9.08
CA SER A 129 45.88 9.52 -9.27
C SER A 129 45.83 8.07 -9.77
N GLN A 130 44.96 7.22 -9.24
CA GLN A 130 44.79 5.84 -9.71
C GLN A 130 44.39 5.80 -11.19
N ARG A 131 43.39 6.61 -11.58
CA ARG A 131 42.98 6.75 -12.99
C ARG A 131 44.14 7.25 -13.87
N ARG A 132 44.96 8.17 -13.36
CA ARG A 132 46.11 8.68 -14.10
C ARG A 132 47.20 7.62 -14.29
N GLY A 133 47.50 6.83 -13.26
CA GLY A 133 48.42 5.69 -13.36
C GLY A 133 47.94 4.67 -14.39
N ALA A 134 46.64 4.34 -14.39
CA ALA A 134 46.04 3.46 -15.38
C ALA A 134 46.14 4.00 -16.81
N GLN A 135 45.89 5.30 -17.02
CA GLN A 135 46.04 5.94 -18.34
C GLN A 135 47.48 5.87 -18.86
N LEU A 136 48.48 6.08 -17.98
CA LEU A 136 49.88 5.98 -18.36
C LEU A 136 50.25 4.55 -18.76
N CYS A 137 49.72 3.55 -18.05
CA CYS A 137 49.91 2.14 -18.37
C CYS A 137 49.33 1.78 -19.75
N PHE A 138 48.09 2.20 -20.04
CA PHE A 138 47.49 1.99 -21.37
C PHE A 138 48.27 2.68 -22.49
N ALA A 139 48.74 3.91 -22.27
CA ALA A 139 49.58 4.60 -23.24
C ALA A 139 50.92 3.88 -23.46
N PHE A 140 51.47 3.24 -22.43
CA PHE A 140 52.65 2.39 -22.55
C PHE A 140 52.36 1.14 -23.38
N PHE A 141 51.26 0.42 -23.12
CA PHE A 141 50.85 -0.75 -23.92
C PHE A 141 50.69 -0.41 -25.40
N GLU A 142 50.04 0.72 -25.70
CA GLU A 142 49.82 1.19 -27.07
C GLU A 142 51.14 1.58 -27.76
N ARG A 143 52.08 2.21 -27.04
CA ARG A 143 53.37 2.61 -27.63
C ARG A 143 54.32 1.43 -27.82
N ALA A 144 54.41 0.54 -26.83
CA ALA A 144 55.36 -0.56 -26.82
C ALA A 144 54.94 -1.73 -27.71
N MET A 145 53.66 -2.11 -27.65
CA MET A 145 53.14 -3.35 -28.26
C MET A 145 52.00 -3.10 -29.26
N LYS A 146 51.64 -1.83 -29.52
CA LYS A 146 50.45 -1.47 -30.32
C LYS A 146 49.15 -2.08 -29.79
N LEU A 147 49.13 -2.41 -28.51
CA LEU A 147 47.96 -3.01 -27.87
C LEU A 147 46.98 -1.91 -27.49
N THR A 148 45.81 -1.90 -28.14
CA THR A 148 44.77 -0.91 -27.85
C THR A 148 44.22 -1.10 -26.44
N ARG A 149 43.71 0.00 -25.86
CA ARG A 149 43.08 -0.02 -24.54
C ARG A 149 41.96 -1.06 -24.45
N ALA A 150 41.11 -1.17 -25.48
CA ALA A 150 39.99 -2.12 -25.51
C ALA A 150 40.47 -3.58 -25.52
N SER A 151 41.51 -3.88 -26.30
CA SER A 151 42.08 -5.22 -26.38
C SER A 151 42.76 -5.62 -25.07
N ALA A 152 43.62 -4.75 -24.52
CA ALA A 152 44.25 -4.95 -23.21
C ALA A 152 43.21 -5.18 -22.10
N TYR A 153 42.14 -4.39 -22.10
CA TYR A 153 41.05 -4.53 -21.13
C TYR A 153 40.35 -5.88 -21.24
N ASN A 154 40.07 -6.37 -22.45
CA ASN A 154 39.46 -7.68 -22.65
C ASN A 154 40.36 -8.81 -22.13
N TYR A 155 41.66 -8.78 -22.41
CA TYR A 155 42.60 -9.79 -21.89
C TYR A 155 42.65 -9.78 -20.36
N MET A 156 42.84 -8.60 -19.75
CA MET A 156 42.86 -8.46 -18.28
C MET A 156 41.56 -8.95 -17.65
N ARG A 157 40.41 -8.62 -18.24
CA ARG A 157 39.10 -9.02 -17.73
C ARG A 157 38.87 -10.53 -17.82
N CYS A 158 39.24 -11.15 -18.95
CA CYS A 158 39.15 -12.59 -19.10
C CYS A 158 40.07 -13.29 -18.08
N HIS A 159 41.28 -12.78 -17.85
CA HIS A 159 42.14 -13.27 -16.78
C HIS A 159 41.47 -13.16 -15.41
N MET A 160 40.98 -11.99 -15.03
CA MET A 160 40.34 -11.78 -13.73
C MET A 160 39.17 -12.73 -13.46
N LYS A 161 38.42 -13.11 -14.49
CA LYS A 161 37.26 -14.01 -14.37
C LYS A 161 37.59 -15.50 -14.46
N PHE A 162 38.61 -15.87 -15.24
CA PHE A 162 38.86 -17.26 -15.63
C PHE A 162 40.22 -17.81 -15.23
N ALA A 163 41.09 -17.03 -14.57
CA ALA A 163 42.40 -17.50 -14.10
C ALA A 163 42.29 -18.79 -13.26
N ASP A 164 41.28 -18.87 -12.38
CA ASP A 164 41.05 -20.03 -11.52
C ASP A 164 40.07 -21.05 -12.10
N LYS A 165 39.54 -20.81 -13.31
CA LYS A 165 38.50 -21.65 -13.95
C LYS A 165 39.06 -22.37 -15.17
N ALA A 166 40.04 -23.25 -14.94
CA ALA A 166 40.73 -24.01 -16.00
C ALA A 166 39.77 -24.78 -16.93
N GLU A 167 38.67 -25.32 -16.36
CA GLU A 167 37.64 -26.03 -17.12
C GLU A 167 36.97 -25.13 -18.18
N ALA A 168 36.64 -23.88 -17.82
CA ALA A 168 36.04 -22.93 -18.74
C ALA A 168 37.03 -22.51 -19.84
N VAL A 169 38.31 -22.31 -19.49
CA VAL A 169 39.36 -21.96 -20.46
C VAL A 169 39.55 -23.05 -21.52
N GLN A 170 39.36 -24.32 -21.16
CA GLN A 170 39.44 -25.45 -22.09
C GLN A 170 38.17 -25.65 -22.93
N MET A 171 37.01 -25.23 -22.44
CA MET A 171 35.71 -25.45 -23.11
C MET A 171 35.28 -24.30 -24.01
N PHE A 172 35.78 -23.09 -23.78
CA PHE A 172 35.33 -21.91 -24.49
C PHE A 172 36.45 -21.31 -25.32
N SER A 173 36.08 -20.85 -26.51
CA SER A 173 36.93 -19.97 -27.30
C SER A 173 37.13 -18.65 -26.57
N PHE A 174 38.23 -17.95 -26.87
CA PHE A 174 38.49 -16.63 -26.30
C PHE A 174 37.35 -15.62 -26.56
N GLY A 175 36.70 -15.72 -27.73
CA GLY A 175 35.56 -14.87 -28.08
C GLY A 175 34.30 -15.11 -27.22
N GLU A 176 34.07 -16.34 -26.78
CA GLU A 176 33.01 -16.70 -25.84
C GLU A 176 33.39 -16.32 -24.40
N LEU A 177 34.64 -16.57 -23.99
CA LEU A 177 35.16 -16.14 -22.69
C LEU A 177 35.02 -14.63 -22.52
N ARG A 178 35.24 -13.84 -23.58
CA ARG A 178 35.02 -12.39 -23.56
C ARG A 178 33.56 -12.01 -23.26
N ILE A 179 32.58 -12.77 -23.77
CA ILE A 179 31.16 -12.54 -23.48
C ILE A 179 30.87 -12.84 -22.01
N LEU A 180 31.36 -13.99 -21.52
CA LEU A 180 31.18 -14.43 -20.15
C LEU A 180 31.97 -13.58 -19.13
N ALA A 181 33.04 -12.93 -19.58
CA ALA A 181 33.83 -12.01 -18.78
C ALA A 181 33.10 -10.68 -18.49
N ALA A 182 31.94 -10.41 -19.12
CA ALA A 182 31.20 -9.17 -18.92
C ALA A 182 30.83 -8.93 -17.43
N ASP A 183 30.77 -7.66 -16.99
CA ASP A 183 30.69 -7.27 -15.57
C ASP A 183 29.32 -7.61 -15.00
N ASP A 184 28.31 -7.58 -15.85
CA ASP A 184 26.95 -7.96 -15.56
C ASP A 184 26.72 -9.48 -15.55
N VAL A 185 27.74 -10.28 -15.87
CA VAL A 185 27.65 -11.74 -15.84
C VAL A 185 28.11 -12.26 -14.48
N THR A 186 27.25 -12.98 -13.77
CA THR A 186 27.57 -13.55 -12.45
C THR A 186 28.33 -14.87 -12.58
N ASP A 187 28.99 -15.32 -11.50
CA ASP A 187 29.65 -16.62 -11.49
C ASP A 187 28.67 -17.79 -11.66
N GLU A 188 27.45 -17.65 -11.11
CA GLU A 188 26.35 -18.61 -11.28
C GLU A 188 25.92 -18.74 -12.74
N GLN A 189 25.83 -17.63 -13.46
CA GLN A 189 25.55 -17.64 -14.90
C GLN A 189 26.67 -18.31 -15.69
N ILE A 190 27.94 -18.07 -15.33
CA ILE A 190 29.08 -18.75 -15.97
C ILE A 190 28.97 -20.26 -15.77
N GLU A 191 28.69 -20.73 -14.55
CA GLU A 191 28.50 -22.15 -14.27
C GLU A 191 27.32 -22.76 -15.03
N ALA A 192 26.21 -22.04 -15.14
CA ALA A 192 25.05 -22.48 -15.91
C ALA A 192 25.39 -22.62 -17.41
N VAL A 193 26.14 -21.68 -17.98
CA VAL A 193 26.61 -21.75 -19.36
C VAL A 193 27.61 -22.89 -19.55
N VAL A 194 28.54 -23.10 -18.61
CA VAL A 194 29.47 -24.25 -18.63
C VAL A 194 28.70 -25.57 -18.68
N LYS A 195 27.72 -25.77 -17.78
CA LYS A 195 26.88 -26.97 -17.76
C LYS A 195 26.10 -27.15 -19.07
N GLN A 196 25.56 -26.07 -19.62
CA GLN A 196 24.82 -26.13 -20.89
C GLN A 196 25.74 -26.49 -22.06
N LYS A 197 26.97 -25.96 -22.09
CA LYS A 197 27.96 -26.28 -23.13
C LYS A 197 28.50 -27.71 -23.03
N GLN A 198 28.59 -28.25 -21.82
CA GLN A 198 28.89 -29.68 -21.62
C GLN A 198 27.77 -30.57 -22.20
N ALA A 199 26.51 -30.18 -22.03
CA ALA A 199 25.37 -30.92 -22.58
C ALA A 199 25.23 -30.75 -24.11
N THR A 200 25.56 -29.57 -24.63
CA THR A 200 25.50 -29.23 -26.05
C THR A 200 26.86 -28.69 -26.54
N PRO A 201 27.79 -29.57 -26.96
CA PRO A 201 29.15 -29.14 -27.34
C PRO A 201 29.23 -28.27 -28.59
N ASP A 202 28.24 -28.33 -29.49
CA ASP A 202 28.23 -27.57 -30.75
C ASP A 202 27.59 -26.16 -30.58
N MET A 203 27.48 -25.63 -29.35
CA MET A 203 26.94 -24.30 -29.10
C MET A 203 27.77 -23.21 -29.78
N SER A 204 27.12 -22.33 -30.54
CA SER A 204 27.80 -21.20 -31.15
C SER A 204 28.00 -20.05 -30.15
N ARG A 205 28.92 -19.13 -30.49
CA ARG A 205 29.13 -17.89 -29.75
C ARG A 205 27.85 -17.06 -29.60
N GLU A 206 26.97 -17.07 -30.61
CA GLU A 206 25.68 -16.38 -30.53
C GLU A 206 24.72 -17.05 -29.56
N ASP A 207 24.76 -18.38 -29.45
CA ASP A 207 23.94 -19.14 -28.51
C ASP A 207 24.38 -18.90 -27.07
N VAL A 208 25.70 -18.82 -26.84
CA VAL A 208 26.26 -18.38 -25.54
C VAL A 208 25.75 -16.99 -25.18
N ALA A 209 25.80 -16.03 -26.11
CA ALA A 209 25.30 -14.67 -25.86
C ALA A 209 23.79 -14.65 -25.55
N LYS A 210 22.99 -15.41 -26.30
CA LYS A 210 21.53 -15.54 -26.08
C LYS A 210 21.23 -16.18 -24.72
N LEU A 211 21.98 -17.21 -24.33
CA LEU A 211 21.80 -17.90 -23.06
C LEU A 211 22.09 -16.98 -21.88
N VAL A 212 23.22 -16.26 -21.91
CA VAL A 212 23.56 -15.28 -20.87
C VAL A 212 22.46 -14.23 -20.73
N LYS A 213 21.97 -13.69 -21.85
CA LYS A 213 20.86 -12.72 -21.84
C LYS A 213 19.57 -13.31 -21.24
N ALA A 214 19.25 -14.56 -21.57
CA ALA A 214 18.06 -15.23 -21.04
C ALA A 214 18.16 -15.52 -19.53
N LEU A 215 19.35 -15.90 -19.04
CA LEU A 215 19.60 -16.10 -17.61
C LEU A 215 19.44 -14.78 -16.85
N ARG A 216 20.01 -13.70 -17.39
CA ARG A 216 19.87 -12.37 -16.80
C ARG A 216 18.42 -11.92 -16.69
N LEU A 217 17.63 -12.08 -17.75
CA LEU A 217 16.20 -11.73 -17.71
C LEU A 217 15.45 -12.53 -16.62
N LYS A 218 15.79 -13.80 -16.44
CA LYS A 218 15.20 -14.63 -15.37
C LYS A 218 15.59 -14.16 -13.98
N GLU A 219 16.83 -13.75 -13.77
CA GLU A 219 17.27 -13.18 -12.48
C GLU A 219 16.58 -11.85 -12.17
N GLU A 220 16.47 -10.96 -13.17
CA GLU A 220 15.72 -9.70 -13.05
C GLU A 220 14.25 -10.00 -12.69
N GLU A 221 13.60 -10.97 -13.34
CA GLU A 221 12.24 -11.41 -13.01
C GLU A 221 12.11 -12.01 -11.59
N ILE A 222 13.13 -12.72 -11.11
CA ILE A 222 13.14 -13.28 -9.75
C ILE A 222 13.26 -12.16 -8.73
N ALA A 223 14.18 -11.22 -8.93
CA ALA A 223 14.35 -10.07 -8.04
C ALA A 223 13.07 -9.22 -7.98
N ASP A 224 12.41 -8.98 -9.11
CA ASP A 224 11.12 -8.28 -9.14
C ASP A 224 10.04 -9.04 -8.36
N LYS A 225 9.97 -10.37 -8.50
CA LYS A 225 9.04 -11.20 -7.72
C LYS A 225 9.35 -11.19 -6.23
N GLU A 226 10.62 -11.21 -5.83
CA GLU A 226 11.03 -11.13 -4.42
C GLU A 226 10.63 -9.79 -3.79
N THR A 227 10.83 -8.68 -4.50
CA THR A 227 10.37 -7.37 -4.01
C THR A 227 8.85 -7.30 -3.90
N HIS A 228 8.13 -7.90 -4.85
CA HIS A 228 6.68 -7.99 -4.79
C HIS A 228 6.19 -8.84 -3.60
N VAL A 229 6.84 -9.97 -3.32
CA VAL A 229 6.55 -10.80 -2.14
C VAL A 229 6.81 -10.04 -0.85
N ALA A 230 7.96 -9.37 -0.72
CA ALA A 230 8.28 -8.56 0.44
C ALA A 230 7.24 -7.43 0.68
N ASN A 231 6.76 -6.81 -0.39
CA ASN A 231 5.70 -5.80 -0.30
C ASN A 231 4.37 -6.40 0.18
N ILE A 232 3.98 -7.57 -0.32
CA ILE A 232 2.77 -8.28 0.14
C ILE A 232 2.90 -8.68 1.62
N GLU A 233 4.06 -9.18 2.03
CA GLU A 233 4.32 -9.53 3.42
C GLU A 233 4.20 -8.32 4.35
N GLY A 234 4.71 -7.16 3.92
CA GLY A 234 4.53 -5.88 4.61
C GLY A 234 3.05 -5.50 4.74
N LEU A 235 2.29 -5.54 3.64
CA LEU A 235 0.85 -5.24 3.65
C LEU A 235 0.06 -6.21 4.52
N LEU A 236 0.43 -7.49 4.54
CA LEU A 236 -0.20 -8.50 5.38
C LEU A 236 0.07 -8.24 6.86
N ALA A 237 1.29 -7.82 7.22
CA ALA A 237 1.63 -7.43 8.58
C ALA A 237 0.83 -6.20 9.04
N ASP A 238 0.73 -5.17 8.19
CA ASP A 238 -0.07 -3.98 8.46
C ASP A 238 -1.56 -4.31 8.61
N SER A 239 -2.09 -5.17 7.73
CA SER A 239 -3.47 -5.64 7.81
C SER A 239 -3.75 -6.41 9.10
N LYS A 240 -2.81 -7.25 9.54
CA LYS A 240 -2.91 -7.96 10.82
C LYS A 240 -2.92 -7.00 12.00
N LEU A 241 -2.07 -5.98 12.00
CA LEU A 241 -2.06 -4.94 13.05
C LEU A 241 -3.39 -4.17 13.08
N ALA A 242 -3.93 -3.81 11.91
CA ALA A 242 -5.22 -3.14 11.82
C ALA A 242 -6.38 -4.03 12.34
N LEU A 243 -6.33 -5.34 12.04
CA LEU A 243 -7.31 -6.30 12.55
C LEU A 243 -7.22 -6.43 14.09
N ASP A 244 -6.01 -6.53 14.64
CA ASP A 244 -5.79 -6.60 16.09
C ASP A 244 -6.27 -5.32 16.79
N GLN A 245 -6.02 -4.15 16.18
CA GLN A 245 -6.54 -2.88 16.68
C GLN A 245 -8.08 -2.86 16.66
N SER A 246 -8.68 -3.23 15.53
CA SER A 246 -10.14 -3.29 15.39
C SER A 246 -10.77 -4.26 16.40
N ALA A 247 -10.13 -5.41 16.65
CA ALA A 247 -10.59 -6.37 17.65
C ALA A 247 -10.58 -5.78 19.08
N ARG A 248 -9.55 -5.00 19.43
CA ARG A 248 -9.47 -4.30 20.73
C ARG A 248 -10.53 -3.21 20.85
N GLU A 249 -10.71 -2.39 19.81
CA GLU A 249 -11.73 -1.34 19.77
C GLU A 249 -13.14 -1.93 19.89
N ASN A 250 -13.40 -3.04 19.20
CA ASN A 250 -14.67 -3.76 19.31
C ASN A 250 -14.90 -4.32 20.72
N GLY A 251 -13.84 -4.83 21.37
CA GLY A 251 -13.87 -5.22 22.78
C GLY A 251 -14.21 -4.06 23.71
N HIS A 252 -13.60 -2.89 23.50
CA HIS A 252 -13.89 -1.67 24.25
C HIS A 252 -15.33 -1.20 24.04
N LEU A 253 -15.83 -1.17 22.80
CA LEU A 253 -17.21 -0.79 22.49
C LEU A 253 -18.23 -1.72 23.13
N LYS A 254 -17.96 -3.04 23.17
CA LYS A 254 -18.81 -3.99 23.90
C LYS A 254 -18.86 -3.70 25.40
N HIS A 255 -17.73 -3.30 25.98
CA HIS A 255 -17.67 -2.94 27.39
C HIS A 255 -18.48 -1.67 27.67
N THR A 256 -18.31 -0.61 26.86
CA THR A 256 -19.07 0.63 27.03
C THR A 256 -20.57 0.44 26.84
N ILE A 257 -20.99 -0.41 25.89
CA ILE A 257 -22.40 -0.79 25.74
C ILE A 257 -22.93 -1.46 27.02
N ALA A 258 -22.18 -2.42 27.58
CA ALA A 258 -22.59 -3.11 28.80
C ALA A 258 -22.69 -2.15 30.00
N ASP A 259 -21.79 -1.18 30.12
CA ASP A 259 -21.86 -0.16 31.17
C ASP A 259 -23.05 0.79 30.99
N HIS A 260 -23.35 1.20 29.76
CA HIS A 260 -24.55 1.98 29.46
C HIS A 260 -25.84 1.20 29.75
N GLU A 261 -25.88 -0.10 29.46
CA GLU A 261 -27.01 -0.96 29.83
C GLU A 261 -27.22 -1.02 31.34
N ARG A 262 -26.15 -1.14 32.13
CA ARG A 262 -26.24 -1.07 33.60
C ARG A 262 -26.76 0.28 34.09
N ALA A 263 -26.28 1.38 33.50
CA ALA A 263 -26.72 2.72 33.87
C ALA A 263 -28.21 2.94 33.56
N ILE A 264 -28.70 2.43 32.43
CA ILE A 264 -30.13 2.46 32.08
C ILE A 264 -30.95 1.64 33.08
N LEU A 265 -30.53 0.42 33.40
CA LEU A 265 -31.23 -0.42 34.39
C LEU A 265 -31.32 0.26 35.77
N GLU A 266 -30.28 0.98 36.18
CA GLU A 266 -30.29 1.73 37.44
C GLU A 266 -31.25 2.93 37.37
N GLN A 267 -31.30 3.63 36.23
CA GLN A 267 -32.30 4.68 36.00
C GLN A 267 -33.73 4.13 35.95
N GLU A 268 -33.96 2.97 35.35
CA GLU A 268 -35.28 2.32 35.35
C GLU A 268 -35.74 2.00 36.78
N LYS A 269 -34.85 1.50 37.65
CA LYS A 269 -35.15 1.29 39.07
C LYS A 269 -35.45 2.59 39.81
N SER A 270 -34.74 3.67 39.52
CA SER A 270 -35.00 4.97 40.16
C SER A 270 -36.35 5.55 39.71
N ILE A 271 -36.72 5.38 38.44
CA ILE A 271 -38.05 5.71 37.93
C ILE A 271 -39.13 4.84 38.61
N ALA A 272 -38.89 3.53 38.74
CA ALA A 272 -39.84 2.63 39.41
C ALA A 272 -40.09 3.07 40.87
N THR A 273 -39.04 3.40 41.61
CA THR A 273 -39.16 3.90 43.00
C THR A 273 -39.87 5.26 43.06
N LEU A 274 -39.58 6.20 42.15
CA LEU A 274 -40.32 7.46 42.05
C LEU A 274 -41.81 7.24 41.74
N SER A 275 -42.13 6.31 40.83
CA SER A 275 -43.51 5.97 40.50
C SER A 275 -44.26 5.36 41.69
N GLU A 276 -43.59 4.55 42.51
CA GLU A 276 -44.15 3.99 43.74
C GLU A 276 -44.41 5.08 44.80
N MET A 277 -43.48 6.03 44.97
CA MET A 277 -43.68 7.19 45.83
C MET A 277 -44.87 8.05 45.37
N LEU A 278 -45.01 8.25 44.06
CA LEU A 278 -46.14 8.98 43.49
C LEU A 278 -47.46 8.24 43.71
N ALA A 279 -47.48 6.91 43.53
CA ALA A 279 -48.63 6.08 43.83
C ALA A 279 -49.05 6.18 45.31
N LYS A 280 -48.09 6.11 46.24
CA LYS A 280 -48.35 6.29 47.69
C LYS A 280 -48.92 7.67 48.01
N ASN A 281 -48.33 8.73 47.45
CA ASN A 281 -48.83 10.09 47.64
C ASN A 281 -50.24 10.28 47.03
N SER A 282 -50.50 9.68 45.87
CA SER A 282 -51.81 9.73 45.22
C SER A 282 -52.90 8.95 45.98
N ALA A 283 -52.54 7.88 46.68
CA ALA A 283 -53.48 7.08 47.47
C ALA A 283 -54.03 7.81 48.71
N GLY A 284 -53.32 8.82 49.22
CA GLY A 284 -53.81 9.69 50.30
C GLY A 284 -54.81 10.76 49.84
N TYR A 285 -54.89 11.01 48.54
CA TYR A 285 -55.71 12.08 47.96
C TYR A 285 -57.23 11.85 48.13
N PRO A 286 -57.79 10.65 47.90
CA PRO A 286 -59.23 10.40 48.11
C PRO A 286 -59.68 10.58 49.55
N ALA A 287 -58.81 10.30 50.53
CA ALA A 287 -59.10 10.50 51.95
C ALA A 287 -59.18 11.99 52.30
N LEU A 288 -58.26 12.79 51.76
CA LEU A 288 -58.27 14.25 51.87
C LEU A 288 -59.48 14.85 51.16
N GLU A 289 -59.81 14.38 49.96
CA GLU A 289 -60.97 14.85 49.20
C GLU A 289 -62.28 14.57 49.93
N LYS A 290 -62.41 13.38 50.54
CA LYS A 290 -63.53 13.04 51.40
C LYS A 290 -63.61 13.93 52.64
N ALA A 291 -62.49 14.14 53.34
CA ALA A 291 -62.46 15.03 54.50
C ALA A 291 -62.86 16.47 54.14
N LEU A 292 -62.48 16.93 52.95
CA LEU A 292 -62.82 18.25 52.43
C LEU A 292 -64.32 18.34 52.04
N ALA A 293 -64.87 17.27 51.48
CA ALA A 293 -66.31 17.15 51.21
C ALA A 293 -67.15 17.14 52.50
N ASP A 294 -66.71 16.37 53.51
CA ASP A 294 -67.37 16.30 54.82
C ASP A 294 -67.34 17.67 55.52
N LYS A 295 -66.18 18.36 55.51
CA LYS A 295 -66.06 19.72 56.04
C LYS A 295 -66.94 20.71 55.29
N ASN A 296 -66.97 20.68 53.95
CA ASN A 296 -67.87 21.53 53.17
C ASN A 296 -69.36 21.32 53.50
N LYS A 297 -69.74 20.10 53.86
CA LYS A 297 -71.10 19.81 54.31
C LYS A 297 -71.39 20.44 55.68
N GLU A 298 -70.46 20.30 56.63
CA GLU A 298 -70.54 20.99 57.93
C GLU A 298 -70.66 22.50 57.75
N TYR A 299 -69.91 23.10 56.80
CA TYR A 299 -70.01 24.52 56.47
C TYR A 299 -71.39 24.93 56.00
N LYS A 300 -71.98 24.18 55.06
CA LYS A 300 -73.33 24.47 54.57
C LYS A 300 -74.35 24.38 55.69
N GLU A 301 -74.28 23.34 56.52
CA GLU A 301 -75.18 23.18 57.66
C GLU A 301 -75.05 24.31 58.69
N LEU A 302 -73.84 24.83 58.90
CA LEU A 302 -73.59 25.93 59.83
C LEU A 302 -74.04 27.28 59.23
N ALA A 303 -73.83 27.50 57.94
CA ALA A 303 -74.32 28.67 57.21
C ALA A 303 -75.85 28.71 57.17
N ASP A 304 -76.51 27.56 56.95
CA ASP A 304 -77.97 27.44 56.97
C ASP A 304 -78.54 27.74 58.37
N LYS A 305 -77.88 27.28 59.45
CA LYS A 305 -78.24 27.63 60.83
C LYS A 305 -78.07 29.12 61.12
N PHE A 306 -77.04 29.75 60.57
CA PHE A 306 -76.81 31.19 60.71
C PHE A 306 -77.92 31.99 60.02
N MET A 307 -78.27 31.64 58.78
CA MET A 307 -79.37 32.26 58.04
C MET A 307 -80.73 32.06 58.73
N ALA A 308 -80.96 30.92 59.38
CA ALA A 308 -82.16 30.65 60.16
C ALA A 308 -82.24 31.47 61.47
N LEU A 309 -81.10 31.79 62.08
CA LEU A 309 -81.03 32.65 63.27
C LEU A 309 -81.19 34.14 62.92
N GLU A 310 -80.68 34.57 61.75
CA GLU A 310 -80.79 35.94 61.27
C GLU A 310 -82.21 36.30 60.77
N SER A 311 -82.99 35.29 60.33
CA SER A 311 -84.37 35.47 59.85
C SER A 311 -85.45 35.31 60.93
N ALA A 312 -85.09 35.18 62.21
CA ALA A 312 -86.03 35.09 63.32
C ALA A 312 -86.53 36.49 63.78
N PRO A 313 -87.84 36.78 63.79
CA PRO A 313 -88.37 38.11 64.12
C PRO A 313 -88.30 38.43 65.62
N PRO A 314 -88.06 39.71 66.01
CA PRO A 314 -87.77 40.10 67.39
C PRO A 314 -89.06 40.28 68.22
N LYS A 315 -89.09 39.69 69.43
CA LYS A 315 -90.09 40.02 70.47
C LYS A 315 -89.46 40.98 71.48
N VAL A 316 -90.06 42.16 71.58
CA VAL A 316 -89.64 43.29 72.40
C VAL A 316 -90.35 43.23 73.76
N GLU A 317 -89.62 43.26 74.86
CA GLU A 317 -90.14 43.71 76.15
C GLU A 317 -89.04 44.51 76.87
N ARG A 318 -89.38 45.75 77.26
CA ARG A 318 -88.46 46.79 77.77
C ARG A 318 -88.32 46.68 79.28
N VAL A 319 -87.09 46.59 79.79
CA VAL A 319 -86.69 47.04 81.14
C VAL A 319 -85.29 47.65 81.02
N GLU A 320 -85.10 48.83 81.61
CA GLU A 320 -83.89 49.66 81.51
C GLU A 320 -82.78 49.25 82.50
N VAL A 321 -81.53 49.65 82.16
CA VAL A 321 -80.27 49.68 82.96
C VAL A 321 -79.39 48.40 82.90
N PRO A 322 -78.04 48.46 82.80
CA PRO A 322 -77.10 49.37 82.11
C PRO A 322 -76.22 48.61 81.06
N VAL A 323 -75.31 49.32 80.39
CA VAL A 323 -74.32 48.77 79.43
C VAL A 323 -73.49 47.65 80.05
N GLU A 324 -73.72 46.41 79.61
CA GLU A 324 -72.76 45.31 79.68
C GLU A 324 -72.62 44.68 78.29
N THR A 325 -71.37 44.40 77.97
CA THR A 325 -70.84 43.83 76.74
C THR A 325 -71.63 42.63 76.21
N LEU A 326 -71.58 42.48 74.89
CA LEU A 326 -71.99 41.30 74.12
C LEU A 326 -71.83 39.99 74.92
N PRO A 327 -72.83 39.10 74.95
CA PRO A 327 -72.74 37.83 75.66
C PRO A 327 -71.49 37.04 75.22
N PRO A 328 -70.68 36.51 76.14
CA PRO A 328 -69.42 35.80 75.83
C PRO A 328 -69.62 34.52 75.00
N SER A 329 -70.86 34.08 74.81
CA SER A 329 -71.23 32.94 73.96
C SER A 329 -71.30 33.27 72.46
N TYR A 330 -71.36 34.55 72.06
CA TYR A 330 -71.33 34.96 70.65
C TYR A 330 -69.94 35.35 70.16
N THR A 331 -69.03 35.81 71.04
CA THR A 331 -67.60 35.91 70.72
C THR A 331 -66.99 34.52 70.53
N SER A 332 -67.31 33.54 71.37
CA SER A 332 -66.77 32.18 71.20
C SER A 332 -67.23 31.49 69.92
N LEU A 333 -68.46 31.75 69.45
CA LEU A 333 -69.01 31.14 68.24
C LEU A 333 -68.55 31.86 66.97
N LYS A 334 -68.40 33.18 67.01
CA LYS A 334 -67.86 33.98 65.90
C LYS A 334 -66.35 33.77 65.77
N GLU A 335 -65.61 33.70 66.88
CA GLU A 335 -64.19 33.31 66.89
C GLU A 335 -63.99 31.85 66.46
N ALA A 336 -64.89 30.94 66.82
CA ALA A 336 -64.85 29.57 66.30
C ALA A 336 -65.16 29.52 64.80
N LEU A 337 -66.10 30.32 64.30
CA LEU A 337 -66.45 30.41 62.88
C LEU A 337 -65.32 31.05 62.06
N ASP A 338 -64.70 32.11 62.56
CA ASP A 338 -63.55 32.79 61.94
C ASP A 338 -62.28 31.92 62.02
N GLY A 339 -62.10 31.18 63.11
CA GLY A 339 -61.02 30.20 63.25
C GLY A 339 -61.18 29.00 62.31
N LEU A 340 -62.41 28.51 62.15
CA LEU A 340 -62.72 27.45 61.18
C LEU A 340 -62.57 27.98 59.75
N SER A 341 -63.13 29.14 59.39
CA SER A 341 -63.01 29.71 58.03
C SER A 341 -61.55 29.93 57.64
N SER A 342 -60.73 30.40 58.58
CA SER A 342 -59.28 30.47 58.40
C SER A 342 -58.64 29.08 58.15
N GLN A 343 -59.04 28.04 58.89
CA GLN A 343 -58.58 26.67 58.64
C GLN A 343 -59.05 26.10 57.29
N LEU A 344 -60.26 26.44 56.84
CA LEU A 344 -60.77 26.05 55.52
C LEU A 344 -59.99 26.76 54.41
N ASP A 345 -59.72 28.06 54.56
CA ASP A 345 -58.92 28.83 53.61
C ASP A 345 -57.47 28.31 53.56
N GLU A 346 -56.88 27.95 54.70
CA GLU A 346 -55.57 27.32 54.79
C GLU A 346 -55.55 25.98 54.04
N LYS A 347 -56.56 25.13 54.25
CA LYS A 347 -56.67 23.82 53.58
C LYS A 347 -57.00 23.92 52.09
N LEU A 348 -57.77 24.93 51.68
CA LEU A 348 -58.01 25.24 50.27
C LEU A 348 -56.72 25.69 49.57
N ARG A 349 -55.91 26.54 50.22
CA ARG A 349 -54.59 26.92 49.72
C ARG A 349 -53.66 25.72 49.63
N GLU A 350 -53.63 24.86 50.65
CA GLU A 350 -52.81 23.65 50.65
C GLU A 350 -53.22 22.69 49.51
N LYS A 351 -54.53 22.52 49.27
CA LYS A 351 -55.04 21.73 48.14
C LYS A 351 -54.63 22.33 46.80
N GLN A 352 -54.79 23.64 46.61
CA GLN A 352 -54.41 24.31 45.36
C GLN A 352 -52.91 24.17 45.07
N LEU A 353 -52.08 24.24 46.11
CA LEU A 353 -50.62 24.08 45.99
C LEU A 353 -50.24 22.63 45.62
N LEU A 354 -50.93 21.64 46.19
CA LEU A 354 -50.75 20.23 45.85
C LEU A 354 -51.24 19.91 44.42
N ASP A 355 -52.36 20.49 43.98
CA ASP A 355 -52.89 20.30 42.63
C ASP A 355 -51.95 20.91 41.58
N ALA A 356 -51.42 22.11 41.85
CA ALA A 356 -50.41 22.73 41.00
C ALA A 356 -49.15 21.86 40.90
N ARG A 357 -48.66 21.33 42.04
CA ARG A 357 -47.48 20.49 42.08
C ARG A 357 -47.68 19.13 41.42
N LYS A 358 -48.88 18.57 41.47
CA LYS A 358 -49.25 17.35 40.77
C LYS A 358 -49.25 17.56 39.25
N ALA A 359 -49.84 18.65 38.77
CA ALA A 359 -49.84 18.99 37.35
C ALA A 359 -48.41 19.20 36.81
N GLU A 360 -47.56 19.83 37.60
CA GLU A 360 -46.13 20.02 37.27
C GLU A 360 -45.37 18.69 37.21
N LEU A 361 -45.60 17.78 38.16
CA LEU A 361 -45.01 16.45 38.17
C LEU A 361 -45.50 15.57 37.01
N GLU A 362 -46.78 15.61 36.67
CA GLU A 362 -47.34 14.86 35.53
C GLU A 362 -46.80 15.38 34.20
N ALA A 363 -46.62 16.70 34.07
CA ALA A 363 -45.97 17.30 32.91
C ALA A 363 -44.50 16.86 32.80
N SER A 364 -43.75 16.93 33.90
CA SER A 364 -42.34 16.50 33.96
C SER A 364 -42.18 15.00 33.66
N LEU A 365 -43.10 14.16 34.14
CA LEU A 365 -43.10 12.72 33.87
C LEU A 365 -43.31 12.43 32.38
N ARG A 366 -44.29 13.09 31.74
CA ARG A 366 -44.54 12.94 30.30
C ARG A 366 -43.35 13.40 29.47
N GLU A 367 -42.75 14.53 29.83
CA GLU A 367 -41.56 15.06 29.16
C GLU A 367 -40.38 14.09 29.29
N SER A 368 -40.17 13.54 30.49
CA SER A 368 -39.13 12.54 30.76
C SER A 368 -39.36 11.24 30.00
N GLN A 369 -40.60 10.74 29.93
CA GLN A 369 -40.96 9.54 29.16
C GLN A 369 -40.73 9.74 27.66
N ALA A 370 -41.17 10.86 27.09
CA ALA A 370 -40.91 11.18 25.68
C ALA A 370 -39.40 11.27 25.37
N ALA A 371 -38.61 11.81 26.30
CA ALA A 371 -37.16 11.85 26.17
C ALA A 371 -36.51 10.45 26.22
N LEU A 372 -37.05 9.53 27.03
CA LEU A 372 -36.58 8.15 27.10
C LEU A 372 -36.91 7.36 25.84
N ASP A 373 -38.13 7.48 25.32
CA ASP A 373 -38.55 6.81 24.08
C ASP A 373 -37.67 7.28 22.91
N ALA A 374 -37.41 8.58 22.82
CA ALA A 374 -36.51 9.14 21.82
C ALA A 374 -35.06 8.61 21.99
N ARG A 375 -34.56 8.48 23.23
CA ARG A 375 -33.24 7.91 23.51
C ARG A 375 -33.14 6.43 23.13
N ILE A 376 -34.16 5.63 23.44
CA ILE A 376 -34.21 4.21 23.08
C ILE A 376 -34.25 4.05 21.57
N ALA A 377 -35.05 4.85 20.87
CA ALA A 377 -35.10 4.85 19.40
C ALA A 377 -33.74 5.20 18.78
N VAL A 378 -33.06 6.23 19.30
CA VAL A 378 -31.70 6.60 18.84
C VAL A 378 -30.69 5.49 19.16
N LYS A 379 -30.75 4.87 20.35
CA LYS A 379 -29.87 3.75 20.73
C LYS A 379 -29.99 2.60 19.75
N ASN A 380 -31.22 2.18 19.45
CA ASN A 380 -31.48 1.07 18.53
C ASN A 380 -30.98 1.42 17.11
N ALA A 381 -31.25 2.63 16.63
CA ALA A 381 -30.76 3.08 15.32
C ALA A 381 -29.22 3.11 15.23
N VAL A 382 -28.53 3.54 16.29
CA VAL A 382 -27.05 3.53 16.35
C VAL A 382 -26.49 2.10 16.42
N ALA A 383 -27.13 1.20 17.18
CA ALA A 383 -26.73 -0.20 17.24
C ALA A 383 -26.91 -0.91 15.88
N ASP A 384 -28.01 -0.66 15.19
CA ASP A 384 -28.28 -1.18 13.84
C ASP A 384 -27.28 -0.65 12.81
N LEU A 385 -26.97 0.65 12.88
CA LEU A 385 -25.94 1.27 12.03
C LEU A 385 -24.55 0.65 12.28
N THR A 386 -24.18 0.44 13.54
CA THR A 386 -22.89 -0.16 13.93
C THR A 386 -22.75 -1.58 13.39
N THR A 387 -23.82 -2.38 13.49
CA THR A 387 -23.87 -3.75 12.98
C THR A 387 -23.75 -3.78 11.45
N SER A 388 -24.48 -2.89 10.76
CA SER A 388 -24.42 -2.76 9.31
C SER A 388 -23.03 -2.31 8.84
N TRP A 389 -22.40 -1.39 9.56
CA TRP A 389 -21.07 -0.90 9.24
C TRP A 389 -19.99 -1.97 9.39
N ALA A 390 -20.08 -2.85 10.39
CA ALA A 390 -19.16 -3.98 10.53
C ALA A 390 -19.20 -4.90 9.29
N SER A 391 -20.38 -5.15 8.73
CA SER A 391 -20.50 -5.90 7.47
C SER A 391 -19.92 -5.14 6.27
N ILE A 392 -20.06 -3.82 6.21
CA ILE A 392 -19.51 -2.99 5.11
C ILE A 392 -17.98 -2.97 5.20
N ALA A 393 -17.41 -2.81 6.39
CA ALA A 393 -15.97 -2.82 6.63
C ALA A 393 -15.32 -4.14 6.20
N ALA A 394 -15.93 -5.27 6.54
CA ALA A 394 -15.45 -6.60 6.10
C ALA A 394 -15.47 -6.76 4.57
N LYS A 395 -16.52 -6.25 3.90
CA LYS A 395 -16.63 -6.26 2.43
C LYS A 395 -15.60 -5.32 1.78
N MET A 396 -15.31 -4.17 2.38
CA MET A 396 -14.27 -3.27 1.87
C MET A 396 -12.89 -3.88 1.96
N ALA A 397 -12.54 -4.53 3.08
CA ALA A 397 -11.25 -5.19 3.24
C ALA A 397 -11.05 -6.28 2.18
N THR A 398 -12.08 -7.08 1.90
CA THR A 398 -12.04 -8.11 0.85
C THR A 398 -11.93 -7.52 -0.57
N VAL A 399 -12.66 -6.44 -0.87
CA VAL A 399 -12.53 -5.73 -2.16
C VAL A 399 -11.15 -5.10 -2.33
N GLN A 400 -10.59 -4.51 -1.27
CA GLN A 400 -9.25 -3.94 -1.32
C GLN A 400 -8.18 -5.00 -1.63
N LEU A 401 -8.25 -6.16 -0.98
CA LEU A 401 -7.35 -7.28 -1.27
C LEU A 401 -7.52 -7.78 -2.72
N ALA A 402 -8.75 -7.87 -3.22
CA ALA A 402 -9.02 -8.30 -4.59
C ALA A 402 -8.49 -7.31 -5.63
N VAL A 403 -8.62 -6.00 -5.40
CA VAL A 403 -8.07 -4.96 -6.28
C VAL A 403 -6.55 -4.98 -6.27
N GLN A 404 -5.93 -5.17 -5.10
CA GLN A 404 -4.48 -5.23 -4.97
C GLN A 404 -3.88 -6.51 -5.59
N ALA A 405 -4.63 -7.60 -5.61
CA ALA A 405 -4.23 -8.85 -6.28
C ALA A 405 -4.53 -8.87 -7.79
N SER A 406 -5.22 -7.85 -8.33
CA SER A 406 -5.51 -7.73 -9.75
C SER A 406 -4.24 -7.45 -10.56
N ALA A 407 -4.18 -7.99 -11.78
CA ALA A 407 -3.09 -7.70 -12.71
C ALA A 407 -3.06 -6.23 -13.16
N ASP A 408 -4.21 -5.54 -13.13
CA ASP A 408 -4.32 -4.09 -13.34
C ASP A 408 -5.20 -3.45 -12.27
N PRO A 409 -4.60 -2.92 -11.19
CA PRO A 409 -5.35 -2.22 -10.13
C PRO A 409 -5.93 -0.87 -10.57
N THR A 410 -5.41 -0.28 -11.67
CA THR A 410 -5.74 1.09 -12.04
C THR A 410 -7.14 1.25 -12.63
N GLU A 411 -7.68 0.16 -13.19
CA GLU A 411 -9.05 0.08 -13.72
C GLU A 411 -10.12 0.43 -12.67
N PHE A 412 -9.87 0.08 -11.40
CA PHE A 412 -10.84 0.24 -10.31
C PHE A 412 -10.72 1.58 -9.55
N ASN A 413 -9.76 2.44 -9.91
CA ASN A 413 -9.46 3.68 -9.18
C ASN A 413 -10.66 4.65 -9.13
N SER A 414 -11.41 4.78 -10.21
CA SER A 414 -12.57 5.68 -10.27
C SER A 414 -13.68 5.27 -9.29
N THR A 415 -13.94 3.96 -9.18
CA THR A 415 -14.93 3.40 -8.26
C THR A 415 -14.47 3.53 -6.81
N LEU A 416 -13.20 3.24 -6.52
CA LEU A 416 -12.63 3.42 -5.18
C LEU A 416 -12.65 4.90 -4.74
N GLN A 417 -12.37 5.83 -5.65
CA GLN A 417 -12.48 7.28 -5.36
C GLN A 417 -13.91 7.71 -5.05
N ALA A 418 -14.91 7.19 -5.76
CA ALA A 418 -16.31 7.48 -5.49
C ALA A 418 -16.74 6.97 -4.10
N ILE A 419 -16.34 5.75 -3.74
CA ILE A 419 -16.59 5.18 -2.41
C ILE A 419 -15.90 6.03 -1.32
N ALA A 420 -14.64 6.38 -1.51
CA ALA A 420 -13.91 7.22 -0.57
C ALA A 420 -14.57 8.61 -0.36
N ALA A 421 -15.10 9.21 -1.43
CA ALA A 421 -15.83 10.48 -1.34
C ALA A 421 -17.12 10.35 -0.51
N THR A 422 -17.89 9.27 -0.70
CA THR A 422 -19.08 9.01 0.13
C THR A 422 -18.73 8.79 1.60
N MET A 423 -17.64 8.10 1.90
CA MET A 423 -17.19 7.89 3.28
C MET A 423 -16.76 9.18 3.96
N ARG A 424 -16.01 10.05 3.26
CA ARG A 424 -15.64 11.36 3.80
C ARG A 424 -16.86 12.21 4.15
N LYS A 425 -17.91 12.15 3.32
CA LYS A 425 -19.19 12.83 3.63
C LYS A 425 -19.78 12.32 4.95
N TYR A 426 -19.93 11.00 5.11
CA TYR A 426 -20.50 10.44 6.35
C TYR A 426 -19.64 10.73 7.58
N VAL A 427 -18.30 10.67 7.46
CA VAL A 427 -17.39 11.06 8.55
C VAL A 427 -17.63 12.53 8.95
N SER A 428 -17.73 13.45 7.98
CA SER A 428 -18.00 14.86 8.27
C SER A 428 -19.36 15.10 8.94
N GLU A 429 -20.38 14.31 8.60
CA GLU A 429 -21.71 14.40 9.23
C GLU A 429 -21.67 13.90 10.69
N ILE A 430 -20.91 12.84 10.97
CA ILE A 430 -20.70 12.33 12.33
C ILE A 430 -19.89 13.33 13.15
N GLU A 431 -18.80 13.88 12.61
CA GLU A 431 -18.00 14.90 13.28
C GLU A 431 -18.83 16.16 13.58
N ALA A 432 -19.69 16.59 12.66
CA ALA A 432 -20.61 17.70 12.90
C ALA A 432 -21.63 17.41 14.01
N ALA A 433 -22.10 16.16 14.11
CA ALA A 433 -22.98 15.73 15.20
C ALA A 433 -22.26 15.71 16.57
N LEU A 434 -21.00 15.30 16.60
CA LEU A 434 -20.15 15.30 17.80
C LEU A 434 -19.73 16.71 18.23
N GLN A 435 -19.53 17.63 17.29
CA GLN A 435 -19.17 19.02 17.60
C GLN A 435 -20.34 19.80 18.22
N ARG A 436 -21.60 19.48 17.87
CA ARG A 436 -22.79 20.08 18.52
C ARG A 436 -22.91 19.80 20.01
N THR A 437 -22.16 18.83 20.54
CA THR A 437 -22.21 18.46 21.96
C THR A 437 -21.16 19.19 22.81
N GLN A 438 -20.25 19.98 22.20
CA GLN A 438 -19.17 20.70 22.89
C GLN A 438 -19.38 22.23 23.00
N GLY A 439 -20.49 22.76 22.48
CA GLY A 439 -20.93 24.14 22.70
C GLY A 439 -22.23 24.16 23.48
#